data_AF-A0A1Q9EG70-F1
#
_entry.id   AF-A0A1Q9EG70-F1
#
_cell.length_a   1.000
_cell.length_b   1.000
_cell.length_c   1.000
_cell.angle_alpha   90.00
_cell.angle_beta   90.00
_cell.angle_gamma   90.00
#
_symmetry.space_group_name_H-M   'P 1'
#
loop_
_entity.id
_entity.type
_entity.pdbx_description
1 polymer ?
#
loop_
_entity_poly.entity_id
_entity_poly.type
_entity_poly.pdbx_seq_one_letter_code
_entity_poly.pdbx_strand_id
1 'polypeptide(L)'
;MAAMATAVADTAASSWDDVLSDELKVQDEFCADVESCDVVRTPSDGDSSATASCHSSQRQPCTWWAVVLKAAGRELGYTDCETDPPSSQSGSVRLVSACSGCSAESWAMKGLGIGFHLLAACDTSADYRRFVRANFPGECKHLFVSLEDQLTKGTDCEICSNNRTPCEHHDASLPVDILVTGSPCDPFSKYRYKRFSDGSVKDHGDYQTTMTTLVTLYQTYQPNVAIMEQVMGFLMPLQTGSKETPCQRLDY
;
A
#
# COMPACT_ATOMS: atom_id res chain seq x y z
N MET A 1 33.11 -1.21 -20.98
CA MET A 1 31.78 -0.97 -20.38
C MET A 1 30.75 -2.04 -20.73
N ALA A 2 30.73 -2.63 -21.93
CA ALA A 2 29.82 -3.75 -22.25
C ALA A 2 30.08 -5.04 -21.43
N ALA A 3 31.33 -5.33 -21.05
CA ALA A 3 31.67 -6.53 -20.27
C ALA A 3 31.30 -6.47 -18.78
N MET A 4 31.02 -5.27 -18.24
CA MET A 4 30.60 -5.09 -16.83
C MET A 4 29.09 -5.30 -16.65
N ALA A 5 28.29 -5.07 -17.70
CA ALA A 5 26.84 -5.29 -17.66
C ALA A 5 26.46 -6.77 -17.68
N THR A 6 27.26 -7.63 -18.34
CA THR A 6 27.01 -9.07 -18.39
C THR A 6 27.33 -9.77 -17.06
N ALA A 7 28.38 -9.33 -16.35
CA ALA A 7 28.74 -9.90 -15.05
C ALA A 7 27.67 -9.64 -13.97
N VAL A 8 26.95 -8.50 -14.03
CA VAL A 8 25.86 -8.18 -13.08
C VAL A 8 24.61 -9.03 -13.34
N ALA A 9 24.34 -9.38 -14.61
CA ALA A 9 23.22 -10.25 -14.97
C ALA A 9 23.45 -11.72 -14.55
N ASP A 10 24.67 -12.22 -14.69
CA ASP A 10 24.98 -13.63 -14.37
C ASP A 10 25.09 -13.88 -12.86
N THR A 11 25.48 -12.88 -12.06
CA THR A 11 25.48 -12.99 -10.59
C THR A 11 24.06 -12.90 -10.01
N ALA A 12 23.14 -12.22 -10.70
CA ALA A 12 21.74 -12.16 -10.31
C ALA A 12 21.04 -13.51 -10.55
N ALA A 13 21.30 -14.18 -11.68
CA ALA A 13 20.63 -15.43 -12.02
C ALA A 13 20.92 -16.58 -11.03
N SER A 14 22.17 -16.71 -10.55
CA SER A 14 22.49 -17.75 -9.54
C SER A 14 21.95 -17.42 -8.15
N SER A 15 21.72 -16.14 -7.85
CA SER A 15 21.10 -15.68 -6.60
C SER A 15 19.60 -15.99 -6.56
N TRP A 16 18.91 -15.92 -7.69
CA TRP A 16 17.47 -16.19 -7.74
C TRP A 16 17.13 -17.65 -7.47
N ASP A 17 17.90 -18.63 -7.94
CA ASP A 17 17.63 -20.04 -7.65
C ASP A 17 17.79 -20.36 -6.15
N ASP A 18 18.73 -19.70 -5.45
CA ASP A 18 18.88 -19.82 -4.00
C ASP A 18 17.72 -19.13 -3.25
N VAL A 19 17.30 -17.93 -3.69
CA VAL A 19 16.13 -17.22 -3.15
C VAL A 19 14.83 -18.01 -3.34
N LEU A 20 14.65 -18.66 -4.51
CA LEU A 20 13.52 -19.54 -4.81
C LEU A 20 13.58 -20.87 -4.03
N SER A 21 14.76 -21.30 -3.58
CA SER A 21 14.91 -22.51 -2.76
C SER A 21 14.61 -22.26 -1.27
N ASP A 22 14.95 -21.08 -0.75
CA ASP A 22 14.51 -20.62 0.57
C ASP A 22 13.00 -20.27 0.57
N GLU A 23 12.44 -19.89 -0.59
CA GLU A 23 11.00 -19.65 -0.83
C GLU A 23 10.11 -20.81 -0.37
N LEU A 24 10.54 -22.06 -0.58
CA LEU A 24 9.80 -23.26 -0.19
C LEU A 24 9.81 -23.49 1.32
N LYS A 25 10.82 -23.02 2.05
CA LYS A 25 10.89 -23.17 3.52
C LYS A 25 10.14 -22.05 4.23
N VAL A 26 10.20 -20.82 3.70
CA VAL A 26 9.50 -19.66 4.27
C VAL A 26 7.98 -19.77 4.09
N GLN A 27 7.50 -20.44 3.03
CA GLN A 27 6.06 -20.70 2.85
C GLN A 27 5.44 -21.50 4.00
N ASP A 28 6.15 -22.48 4.55
CA ASP A 28 5.65 -23.32 5.64
C ASP A 28 5.64 -22.56 7.00
N GLU A 29 6.61 -21.66 7.25
CA GLU A 29 6.66 -20.85 8.47
C GLU A 29 5.64 -19.70 8.45
N PHE A 30 5.51 -18.97 7.33
CA PHE A 30 4.62 -17.82 7.21
C PHE A 30 3.13 -18.18 7.33
N CYS A 31 2.74 -19.38 6.87
CA CYS A 31 1.37 -19.85 7.04
C CYS A 31 0.96 -19.99 8.52
N ALA A 32 1.91 -20.24 9.44
CA ALA A 32 1.63 -20.33 10.87
C ALA A 32 1.42 -18.95 11.53
N ASP A 33 2.16 -17.92 11.11
CA ASP A 33 2.11 -16.58 11.74
C ASP A 33 0.91 -15.73 11.29
N VAL A 34 0.44 -15.91 10.04
CA VAL A 34 -0.77 -15.22 9.59
C VAL A 34 -2.01 -15.69 10.35
N GLU A 35 -2.04 -16.95 10.80
CA GLU A 35 -3.13 -17.48 11.63
C GLU A 35 -3.17 -16.86 13.04
N SER A 36 -2.07 -16.25 13.51
CA SER A 36 -2.01 -15.64 14.85
C SER A 36 -2.26 -14.12 14.86
N CYS A 37 -2.49 -13.48 13.72
CA CYS A 37 -2.79 -12.05 13.67
C CYS A 37 -4.24 -11.81 14.13
N ASP A 38 -4.42 -11.55 15.43
CA ASP A 38 -5.70 -11.18 16.02
C ASP A 38 -6.17 -9.81 15.50
N VAL A 39 -6.99 -9.83 14.44
CA VAL A 39 -7.66 -8.63 13.93
C VAL A 39 -8.68 -8.17 14.97
N VAL A 40 -8.52 -6.95 15.48
CA VAL A 40 -9.51 -6.34 16.37
C VAL A 40 -10.79 -6.11 15.56
N ARG A 41 -11.79 -6.96 15.77
CA ARG A 41 -13.11 -6.80 15.18
C ARG A 41 -13.79 -5.60 15.82
N THR A 42 -14.24 -4.65 15.02
CA THR A 42 -15.10 -3.57 15.51
C THR A 42 -16.45 -4.17 15.91
N PRO A 43 -17.01 -3.81 17.08
CA PRO A 43 -18.33 -4.27 17.47
C PRO A 43 -19.37 -3.59 16.56
N SER A 44 -19.91 -4.33 15.60
CA SER A 44 -21.08 -3.92 14.83
C SER A 44 -22.08 -5.08 14.77
N ASP A 45 -23.15 -4.90 15.54
CA ASP A 45 -24.54 -5.35 15.37
C ASP A 45 -24.83 -6.77 14.86
N GLY A 46 -25.36 -7.59 15.79
CA GLY A 46 -26.47 -8.50 15.52
C GLY A 46 -26.13 -9.87 14.91
N ASP A 47 -25.85 -10.84 15.78
CA ASP A 47 -25.79 -12.26 15.44
C ASP A 47 -27.07 -12.73 14.71
N SER A 48 -26.92 -13.18 13.47
CA SER A 48 -27.89 -13.99 12.75
C SER A 48 -27.15 -15.12 12.05
N SER A 49 -27.07 -16.28 12.72
CA SER A 49 -26.35 -17.45 12.25
C SER A 49 -27.08 -18.14 11.09
N ALA A 50 -26.51 -18.07 9.89
CA ALA A 50 -26.81 -19.00 8.81
C ALA A 50 -25.48 -19.58 8.28
N THR A 51 -25.19 -20.82 8.65
CA THR A 51 -23.99 -21.56 8.25
C THR A 51 -24.15 -22.10 6.82
N ALA A 52 -23.77 -21.29 5.82
CA ALA A 52 -23.60 -21.77 4.46
C ALA A 52 -22.19 -22.35 4.28
N SER A 53 -22.10 -23.66 4.10
CA SER A 53 -20.87 -24.38 3.75
C SER A 53 -20.46 -24.07 2.30
N CYS A 54 -19.64 -23.04 2.12
CA CYS A 54 -19.02 -22.73 0.83
C CYS A 54 -17.74 -23.56 0.67
N HIS A 55 -17.78 -24.58 -0.20
CA HIS A 55 -16.58 -25.25 -0.69
C HIS A 55 -15.84 -24.32 -1.68
N SER A 56 -15.15 -23.30 -1.15
CA SER A 56 -14.15 -22.59 -1.94
C SER A 56 -12.90 -23.46 -2.01
N SER A 57 -12.42 -23.72 -3.23
CA SER A 57 -11.05 -24.20 -3.41
C SER A 57 -10.14 -23.14 -2.84
N GLN A 58 -9.57 -23.43 -1.67
CA GLN A 58 -8.70 -22.54 -0.91
C GLN A 58 -7.44 -22.32 -1.76
N ARG A 59 -7.46 -21.30 -2.61
CA ARG A 59 -6.27 -20.85 -3.32
C ARG A 59 -5.34 -20.33 -2.24
N GLN A 60 -4.22 -21.02 -2.01
CA GLN A 60 -3.18 -20.49 -1.15
C GLN A 60 -2.76 -19.12 -1.69
N PRO A 61 -2.68 -18.09 -0.83
CA PRO A 61 -2.24 -16.78 -1.27
C PRO A 61 -0.84 -16.89 -1.89
N CYS A 62 -0.64 -16.20 -3.00
CA CYS A 62 0.63 -16.15 -3.69
C CYS A 62 1.59 -15.29 -2.84
N THR A 63 2.45 -15.92 -2.02
CA THR A 63 3.32 -15.26 -1.03
C THR A 63 4.70 -14.84 -1.58
N TRP A 64 5.02 -15.15 -2.84
CA TRP A 64 6.34 -14.84 -3.44
C TRP A 64 6.72 -13.36 -3.31
N TRP A 65 5.76 -12.44 -3.46
CA TRP A 65 6.02 -11.00 -3.36
C TRP A 65 6.52 -10.61 -1.96
N ALA A 66 6.06 -11.33 -0.95
CA ALA A 66 6.41 -11.11 0.45
C ALA A 66 7.87 -11.54 0.69
N VAL A 67 8.29 -12.66 0.11
CA VAL A 67 9.69 -13.12 0.13
C VAL A 67 10.61 -12.11 -0.57
N VAL A 68 10.23 -11.65 -1.76
CA VAL A 68 10.99 -10.63 -2.50
C VAL A 68 11.11 -9.33 -1.70
N LEU A 69 10.02 -8.89 -1.07
CA LEU A 69 10.03 -7.68 -0.25
C LEU A 69 10.92 -7.83 0.98
N LYS A 70 10.91 -8.99 1.65
CA LYS A 70 11.76 -9.28 2.80
C LYS A 70 13.24 -9.34 2.41
N ALA A 71 13.57 -9.97 1.29
CA ALA A 71 14.93 -10.04 0.75
C ALA A 71 15.46 -8.63 0.41
N ALA A 72 14.69 -7.83 -0.34
CA ALA A 72 15.02 -6.45 -0.64
C ALA A 72 15.13 -5.60 0.65
N GLY A 73 14.28 -5.87 1.65
CA GLY A 73 14.33 -5.22 2.94
C GLY A 73 15.67 -5.45 3.66
N ARG A 74 16.16 -6.69 3.66
CA ARG A 74 17.46 -7.05 4.24
C ARG A 74 18.63 -6.34 3.54
N GLU A 75 18.59 -6.23 2.21
CA GLU A 75 19.61 -5.48 1.45
C GLU A 75 19.65 -3.99 1.80
N LEU A 76 18.49 -3.42 2.16
CA LEU A 76 18.36 -2.04 2.62
C LEU A 76 18.69 -1.86 4.11
N GLY A 77 19.09 -2.93 4.81
CA GLY A 77 19.45 -2.89 6.23
C GLY A 77 18.28 -3.01 7.19
N TYR A 78 17.10 -3.43 6.72
CA TYR A 78 15.97 -3.76 7.60
C TYR A 78 16.19 -5.15 8.21
N THR A 79 16.27 -5.21 9.54
CA THR A 79 16.44 -6.46 10.30
C THR A 79 15.11 -6.97 10.83
N ASP A 80 14.96 -8.29 10.90
CA ASP A 80 13.78 -8.94 11.47
C ASP A 80 13.63 -8.53 12.96
N CYS A 81 12.43 -8.08 13.34
CA CYS A 81 12.16 -7.41 14.62
C CYS A 81 12.13 -8.36 15.85
N GLU A 82 12.34 -9.67 15.66
CA GLU A 82 11.96 -10.67 16.67
C GLU A 82 12.96 -10.86 17.82
N THR A 83 14.23 -10.48 17.66
CA THR A 83 15.26 -10.89 18.63
C THR A 83 15.89 -9.77 19.44
N ASP A 84 15.77 -8.50 19.05
CA ASP A 84 16.38 -7.39 19.77
C ASP A 84 15.38 -6.26 20.06
N PRO A 85 15.23 -5.84 21.33
CA PRO A 85 14.45 -4.65 21.64
C PRO A 85 15.06 -3.46 20.90
N PRO A 86 14.27 -2.62 20.23
CA PRO A 86 14.75 -1.61 19.30
C PRO A 86 15.65 -0.59 20.02
N SER A 87 16.95 -0.84 20.01
CA SER A 87 17.95 0.14 20.43
C SER A 87 18.07 1.17 19.31
N SER A 88 17.28 2.24 19.43
CA SER A 88 17.47 3.53 18.76
C SER A 88 17.86 3.50 17.27
N GLN A 89 16.84 3.70 16.42
CA GLN A 89 16.90 4.38 15.11
C GLN A 89 17.41 3.66 13.87
N SER A 90 17.92 2.42 13.92
CA SER A 90 18.27 1.70 12.68
C SER A 90 17.20 0.66 12.34
N GLY A 91 16.49 0.83 11.22
CA GLY A 91 15.76 -0.27 10.57
C GLY A 91 14.22 -0.27 10.56
N SER A 92 13.53 0.87 10.64
CA SER A 92 12.07 0.90 10.35
C SER A 92 11.75 1.60 9.04
N VAL A 93 10.95 0.95 8.19
CA VAL A 93 10.46 1.50 6.91
C VAL A 93 9.54 2.69 7.18
N ARG A 94 9.78 3.83 6.53
CA ARG A 94 8.85 4.97 6.55
C ARG A 94 7.84 4.82 5.43
N LEU A 95 6.62 4.51 5.83
CA LEU A 95 5.51 4.20 4.95
C LEU A 95 4.55 5.39 4.88
N VAL A 96 4.14 5.74 3.67
CA VAL A 96 2.97 6.60 3.42
C VAL A 96 1.92 5.78 2.70
N SER A 97 0.67 5.90 3.13
CA SER A 97 -0.48 5.27 2.49
C SER A 97 -1.49 6.33 2.06
N ALA A 98 -2.13 6.13 0.91
CA ALA A 98 -3.20 6.98 0.42
C ALA A 98 -4.35 6.13 -0.14
N CYS A 99 -5.59 6.56 0.15
CA CYS A 99 -6.78 5.75 -0.06
C CYS A 99 -6.64 4.39 0.66
N SER A 100 -6.33 4.49 1.96
CA SER A 100 -5.70 3.42 2.72
C SER A 100 -6.64 2.24 2.97
N GLY A 101 -7.96 2.45 2.98
CA GLY A 101 -8.93 1.44 3.35
C GLY A 101 -8.60 0.80 4.70
N CYS A 102 -8.46 -0.52 4.72
CA CYS A 102 -8.05 -1.26 5.91
C CYS A 102 -6.52 -1.26 6.18
N SER A 103 -5.74 -0.45 5.44
CA SER A 103 -4.28 -0.42 5.45
C SER A 103 -3.65 -1.81 5.27
N ALA A 104 -4.03 -2.48 4.18
CA ALA A 104 -3.54 -3.83 3.85
C ALA A 104 -2.01 -3.90 3.77
N GLU A 105 -1.38 -2.83 3.28
CA GLU A 105 0.07 -2.65 3.24
C GLU A 105 0.70 -2.65 4.63
N SER A 106 0.05 -2.09 5.64
CA SER A 106 0.57 -2.11 7.02
C SER A 106 0.46 -3.50 7.64
N TRP A 107 -0.61 -4.24 7.33
CA TRP A 107 -0.71 -5.66 7.68
C TRP A 107 0.32 -6.52 6.98
N ALA A 108 0.61 -6.25 5.71
CA ALA A 108 1.67 -6.90 4.97
C ALA A 108 3.04 -6.69 5.66
N MET A 109 3.36 -5.46 6.08
CA MET A 109 4.59 -5.20 6.83
C MET A 109 4.64 -5.98 8.14
N LYS A 110 3.54 -6.01 8.92
CA LYS A 110 3.45 -6.80 10.17
C LYS A 110 3.65 -8.29 9.91
N GLY A 111 2.93 -8.87 8.96
CA GLY A 111 3.04 -10.29 8.62
C GLY A 111 4.44 -10.66 8.16
N LEU A 112 5.15 -9.74 7.51
CA LEU A 112 6.52 -9.97 7.05
C LEU A 112 7.60 -9.76 8.12
N GLY A 113 7.24 -9.31 9.32
CA GLY A 113 8.19 -8.94 10.37
C GLY A 113 8.98 -7.67 10.05
N ILE A 114 8.52 -6.85 9.10
CA ILE A 114 9.18 -5.61 8.69
C ILE A 114 8.72 -4.49 9.62
N GLY A 115 9.66 -3.95 10.42
CA GLY A 115 9.41 -2.77 11.24
C GLY A 115 9.06 -1.56 10.36
N PHE A 116 8.02 -0.82 10.73
CA PHE A 116 7.60 0.36 9.96
C PHE A 116 7.05 1.50 10.83
N HIS A 117 7.07 2.69 10.26
CA HIS A 117 6.38 3.87 10.74
C HIS A 117 5.45 4.35 9.63
N LEU A 118 4.14 4.28 9.88
CA LEU A 118 3.14 4.84 8.98
C LEU A 118 3.08 6.35 9.20
N LEU A 119 3.90 7.07 8.43
CA LEU A 119 4.05 8.53 8.54
C LEU A 119 2.73 9.23 8.30
N ALA A 120 1.99 8.82 7.26
CA ALA A 120 0.62 9.25 7.06
C ALA A 120 -0.22 8.25 6.30
N ALA A 121 -1.51 8.31 6.61
CA ALA A 121 -2.58 7.62 5.91
C ALA A 121 -3.74 8.59 5.67
N CYS A 122 -4.51 8.37 4.62
CA CYS A 122 -5.80 9.04 4.42
C CYS A 122 -6.87 8.05 3.96
N ASP A 123 -8.12 8.30 4.36
CA ASP A 123 -9.29 7.61 3.83
C ASP A 123 -10.57 8.43 4.09
N THR A 124 -11.46 8.57 3.11
CA THR A 124 -12.70 9.36 3.27
C THR A 124 -13.72 8.66 4.16
N SER A 125 -13.66 7.33 4.28
CA SER A 125 -14.51 6.54 5.17
C SER A 125 -14.04 6.63 6.63
N ALA A 126 -14.92 7.14 7.49
CA ALA A 126 -14.64 7.21 8.93
C ALA A 126 -14.44 5.82 9.56
N ASP A 127 -15.06 4.78 9.01
CA ASP A 127 -14.93 3.41 9.51
C ASP A 127 -13.54 2.85 9.23
N TYR A 128 -13.01 3.08 8.02
CA TYR A 128 -11.63 2.71 7.68
C TYR A 128 -10.61 3.47 8.51
N ARG A 129 -10.79 4.78 8.71
CA ARG A 129 -9.93 5.54 9.60
C ARG A 129 -9.97 5.03 11.05
N ARG A 130 -11.16 4.68 11.56
CA ARG A 130 -11.30 4.07 12.89
C ARG A 130 -10.58 2.72 12.96
N PHE A 131 -10.70 1.90 11.91
CA PHE A 131 -10.02 0.61 11.81
C PHE A 131 -8.49 0.77 11.84
N VAL A 132 -7.94 1.68 11.04
CA VAL A 132 -6.50 1.97 11.02
C VAL A 132 -6.01 2.43 12.39
N ARG A 133 -6.72 3.35 13.05
CA ARG A 133 -6.36 3.81 14.39
C ARG A 133 -6.35 2.69 15.43
N ALA A 134 -7.32 1.77 15.35
CA ALA A 134 -7.45 0.69 16.31
C ALA A 134 -6.35 -0.38 16.16
N ASN A 135 -5.90 -0.65 14.93
CA ASN A 135 -4.97 -1.76 14.65
C ASN A 135 -3.49 -1.34 14.53
N PHE A 136 -3.22 -0.04 14.40
CA PHE A 136 -1.87 0.53 14.32
C PHE A 136 -1.64 1.66 15.35
N PRO A 137 -1.91 1.40 16.65
CA PRO A 137 -1.73 2.38 17.71
C PRO A 137 -0.23 2.68 17.96
N GLY A 138 0.21 3.86 17.54
CA GLY A 138 1.57 4.34 17.74
C GLY A 138 2.47 4.19 16.50
N GLU A 139 2.13 3.27 15.59
CA GLU A 139 2.76 3.15 14.28
C GLU A 139 2.25 4.23 13.31
N CYS A 140 0.93 4.53 13.32
CA CYS A 140 0.35 5.60 12.51
C CYS A 140 0.54 6.98 13.17
N LYS A 141 1.27 7.88 12.51
CA LYS A 141 1.57 9.22 13.04
C LYS A 141 0.49 10.24 12.68
N HIS A 142 0.02 10.20 11.44
CA HIS A 142 -1.01 11.11 10.95
C HIS A 142 -2.08 10.38 10.15
N LEU A 143 -3.34 10.69 10.42
CA LEU A 143 -4.49 10.09 9.75
C LEU A 143 -5.45 11.19 9.27
N PHE A 144 -5.53 11.37 7.96
CA PHE A 144 -6.29 12.43 7.29
C PHE A 144 -7.63 11.93 6.76
N VAL A 145 -8.58 12.84 6.62
CA VAL A 145 -9.91 12.55 6.05
C VAL A 145 -9.83 12.40 4.54
N SER A 146 -9.01 13.21 3.87
CA SER A 146 -8.87 13.16 2.42
C SER A 146 -7.41 13.18 1.99
N LEU A 147 -7.19 12.84 0.73
CA LEU A 147 -5.87 12.92 0.11
C LEU A 147 -5.41 14.39 -0.01
N GLU A 148 -6.36 15.28 -0.30
CA GLU A 148 -6.15 16.72 -0.35
C GLU A 148 -5.71 17.27 1.01
N ASP A 149 -6.32 16.80 2.11
CA ASP A 149 -5.91 17.16 3.47
C ASP A 149 -4.49 16.69 3.78
N GLN A 150 -4.15 15.46 3.37
CA GLN A 150 -2.79 14.93 3.52
C GLN A 150 -1.75 15.75 2.75
N LEU A 151 -2.12 16.31 1.60
CA LEU A 151 -1.26 17.19 0.79
C LEU A 151 -1.20 18.64 1.27
N THR A 152 -2.11 19.07 2.14
CA THR A 152 -2.23 20.48 2.53
C THR A 152 -1.45 20.77 3.82
N LYS A 153 -0.53 21.74 3.74
CA LYS A 153 0.27 22.19 4.89
C LYS A 153 -0.62 22.75 5.99
N GLY A 154 -0.40 22.28 7.22
CA GLY A 154 -1.10 22.78 8.40
C GLY A 154 -2.52 22.24 8.56
N THR A 155 -2.96 21.28 7.75
CA THR A 155 -4.23 20.60 7.97
C THR A 155 -4.13 19.70 9.19
N ASP A 156 -5.11 19.84 10.08
CA ASP A 156 -5.26 19.00 11.26
C ASP A 156 -5.60 17.56 10.88
N CYS A 157 -4.82 16.60 11.36
CA CYS A 157 -5.11 15.17 11.22
C CYS A 157 -5.82 14.64 12.47
N GLU A 158 -6.61 13.58 12.34
CA GLU A 158 -7.43 13.09 13.44
C GLU A 158 -6.62 12.60 14.65
N ILE A 159 -5.35 12.23 14.45
CA ILE A 159 -4.44 11.82 15.54
C ILE A 159 -3.92 13.05 16.31
N CYS A 160 -3.46 14.09 15.60
CA CYS A 160 -2.92 15.30 16.21
C CYS A 160 -4.00 16.17 16.86
N SER A 161 -5.19 16.26 16.27
CA SER A 161 -6.30 17.06 16.83
C SER A 161 -6.68 16.62 18.25
N ASN A 162 -6.59 15.31 18.54
CA ASN A 162 -6.87 14.78 19.87
C ASN A 162 -5.83 15.19 20.92
N ASN A 163 -4.60 15.50 20.47
CA ASN A 163 -3.48 15.85 21.34
C ASN A 163 -3.28 17.36 21.52
N ARG A 164 -4.09 18.20 20.86
CA ARG A 164 -3.99 19.68 20.87
C ARG A 164 -2.61 20.21 20.43
N THR A 165 -1.85 19.40 19.70
CA THR A 165 -0.57 19.76 19.11
C THR A 165 -0.78 20.07 17.64
N PRO A 166 -0.24 21.18 17.11
CA PRO A 166 -0.23 21.44 15.68
C PRO A 166 0.32 20.24 14.91
N CYS A 167 -0.34 19.88 13.80
CA CYS A 167 0.09 18.78 12.96
C CYS A 167 1.38 19.16 12.21
N GLU A 168 2.53 18.63 12.62
CA GLU A 168 3.84 18.85 11.94
C GLU A 168 4.06 17.93 10.73
N HIS A 169 2.99 17.35 10.19
CA HIS A 169 3.04 16.34 9.12
C HIS A 169 3.75 16.80 7.83
N HIS A 170 3.81 18.11 7.59
CA HIS A 170 4.28 18.68 6.33
C HIS A 170 5.75 19.09 6.32
N ASP A 171 6.56 18.44 7.13
CA ASP A 171 7.99 18.45 6.86
C ASP A 171 8.27 17.53 5.67
N ALA A 172 8.08 18.06 4.46
CA ALA A 172 8.43 17.40 3.20
C ALA A 172 9.92 17.03 3.10
N SER A 173 10.75 17.40 4.09
CA SER A 173 12.12 16.90 4.21
C SER A 173 12.21 15.51 4.84
N LEU A 174 11.13 15.01 5.47
CA LEU A 174 11.10 13.65 6.00
C LEU A 174 11.13 12.65 4.83
N PRO A 175 12.19 11.83 4.73
CA PRO A 175 12.29 10.92 3.60
C PRO A 175 11.24 9.81 3.71
N VAL A 176 10.60 9.46 2.60
CA VAL A 176 9.65 8.36 2.51
C VAL A 176 10.31 7.18 1.80
N ASP A 177 10.29 6.02 2.44
CA ASP A 177 10.86 4.80 1.85
C ASP A 177 9.87 4.16 0.89
N ILE A 178 8.62 3.99 1.33
CA ILE A 178 7.57 3.35 0.55
C ILE A 178 6.31 4.21 0.57
N LEU A 179 5.73 4.45 -0.59
CA LEU A 179 4.41 5.05 -0.73
C LEU A 179 3.48 4.07 -1.44
N VAL A 180 2.35 3.74 -0.80
CA VAL A 180 1.33 2.83 -1.35
C VAL A 180 0.05 3.58 -1.61
N THR A 181 -0.56 3.37 -2.78
CA THR A 181 -1.83 3.99 -3.15
C THR A 181 -2.82 2.97 -3.71
N GLY A 182 -4.06 3.00 -3.22
CA GLY A 182 -5.19 2.25 -3.77
C GLY A 182 -6.33 3.20 -4.17
N SER A 183 -6.13 3.99 -5.22
CA SER A 183 -7.12 5.00 -5.61
C SER A 183 -8.47 4.42 -6.04
N PRO A 184 -9.56 5.21 -5.98
CA PRO A 184 -10.87 4.77 -6.47
C PRO A 184 -10.81 4.19 -7.89
N CYS A 185 -11.29 2.96 -8.04
CA CYS A 185 -11.18 2.21 -9.29
C CYS A 185 -12.44 2.28 -10.18
N ASP A 186 -13.55 2.79 -9.64
CA ASP A 186 -14.84 2.90 -10.33
C ASP A 186 -14.76 3.58 -11.71
N PRO A 187 -14.07 4.73 -11.89
CA PRO A 187 -13.93 5.34 -13.22
C PRO A 187 -13.37 4.38 -14.26
N PHE A 188 -12.45 3.51 -13.83
CA PHE A 188 -11.61 2.68 -14.68
C PHE A 188 -12.12 1.26 -14.83
N SER A 189 -13.00 0.79 -13.95
CA SER A 189 -13.53 -0.57 -13.97
C SER A 189 -14.16 -0.92 -15.31
N LYS A 190 -13.70 -2.03 -15.91
CA LYS A 190 -14.26 -2.57 -17.17
C LYS A 190 -15.71 -3.03 -17.02
N TYR A 191 -16.17 -3.22 -15.79
CA TYR A 191 -17.53 -3.65 -15.47
C TYR A 191 -18.49 -2.47 -15.22
N ARG A 192 -17.99 -1.22 -15.17
CA ARG A 192 -18.83 -0.03 -14.99
C ARG A 192 -19.69 0.19 -16.24
N TYR A 193 -20.99 0.42 -16.02
CA TYR A 193 -21.91 0.79 -17.10
C TYR A 193 -21.44 2.07 -17.79
N LYS A 194 -21.47 2.09 -19.13
CA LYS A 194 -20.99 3.20 -19.98
C LYS A 194 -19.49 3.51 -19.89
N ARG A 195 -18.66 2.65 -19.28
CA ARG A 195 -17.19 2.83 -19.19
C ARG A 195 -16.51 3.24 -20.51
N PHE A 196 -17.02 2.80 -21.66
CA PHE A 196 -16.44 3.09 -22.99
C PHE A 196 -17.20 4.14 -23.81
N SER A 197 -18.17 4.83 -23.19
CA SER A 197 -18.82 6.01 -23.78
C SER A 197 -17.86 7.19 -23.74
N ASP A 198 -17.96 8.07 -24.74
CA ASP A 198 -17.16 9.30 -24.85
C ASP A 198 -17.28 10.13 -23.55
N GLY A 199 -16.14 10.60 -23.04
CA GLY A 199 -16.05 11.36 -21.78
C GLY A 199 -16.27 10.58 -20.49
N SER A 200 -16.89 9.39 -20.52
CA SER A 200 -17.39 8.70 -19.30
C SER A 200 -16.36 8.43 -18.20
N VAL A 201 -15.10 8.23 -18.56
CA VAL A 201 -13.99 8.06 -17.59
C VAL A 201 -13.54 9.40 -17.03
N LYS A 202 -13.26 10.38 -17.91
CA LYS A 202 -12.71 11.68 -17.53
C LYS A 202 -13.71 12.52 -16.73
N ASP A 203 -15.00 12.36 -17.00
CA ASP A 203 -16.10 13.07 -16.35
C ASP A 203 -16.53 12.42 -15.01
N HIS A 204 -15.93 11.29 -14.61
CA HIS A 204 -16.22 10.68 -13.32
C HIS A 204 -15.64 11.51 -12.17
N GLY A 205 -16.38 11.66 -11.07
CA GLY A 205 -15.96 12.45 -9.90
C GLY A 205 -14.58 12.05 -9.37
N ASP A 206 -14.32 10.73 -9.29
CA ASP A 206 -13.05 10.21 -8.75
C ASP A 206 -11.90 10.15 -9.77
N TYR A 207 -12.12 10.57 -11.02
CA TYR A 207 -11.05 10.59 -12.02
C TYR A 207 -9.89 11.49 -11.59
N GLN A 208 -10.20 12.66 -11.01
CA GLN A 208 -9.19 13.63 -10.61
C GLN A 208 -8.35 13.15 -9.42
N THR A 209 -8.95 12.43 -8.47
CA THR A 209 -8.22 11.83 -7.33
C THR A 209 -7.07 10.96 -7.84
N THR A 210 -7.34 10.09 -8.82
CA THR A 210 -6.35 9.16 -9.36
C THR A 210 -5.37 9.84 -10.31
N MET A 211 -5.86 10.68 -11.22
CA MET A 211 -5.06 11.18 -12.33
C MET A 211 -4.33 12.50 -12.05
N THR A 212 -4.70 13.20 -10.97
CA THR A 212 -4.13 14.51 -10.60
C THR A 212 -3.65 14.48 -9.16
N THR A 213 -4.53 14.23 -8.18
CA THR A 213 -4.16 14.34 -6.76
C THR A 213 -3.09 13.32 -6.37
N LEU A 214 -3.17 12.06 -6.83
CA LEU A 214 -2.12 11.08 -6.61
C LEU A 214 -0.79 11.45 -7.27
N VAL A 215 -0.80 12.03 -8.47
CA VAL A 215 0.44 12.46 -9.14
C VAL A 215 1.14 13.53 -8.28
N THR A 216 0.37 14.49 -7.77
CA THR A 216 0.88 15.49 -6.81
C THR A 216 1.42 14.84 -5.55
N LEU A 217 0.77 13.79 -5.03
CA LEU A 217 1.25 13.00 -3.89
C LEU A 217 2.64 12.41 -4.15
N TYR A 218 2.82 11.71 -5.28
CA TYR A 218 4.11 11.14 -5.65
C TYR A 218 5.20 12.20 -5.81
N GLN A 219 4.87 13.33 -6.43
CA GLN A 219 5.80 14.45 -6.59
C GLN A 219 6.15 15.13 -5.26
N THR A 220 5.20 15.18 -4.32
CA THR A 220 5.37 15.81 -3.00
C THR A 220 6.27 14.98 -2.10
N TYR A 221 6.02 13.67 -2.03
CA TYR A 221 6.75 12.77 -1.14
C TYR A 221 8.06 12.24 -1.71
N GLN A 222 8.18 12.15 -3.04
CA GLN A 222 9.33 11.59 -3.74
C GLN A 222 9.84 10.28 -3.09
N PRO A 223 8.96 9.28 -2.91
CA PRO A 223 9.31 8.07 -2.19
C PRO A 223 10.38 7.28 -2.94
N ASN A 224 11.22 6.54 -2.21
CA ASN A 224 12.20 5.63 -2.85
C ASN A 224 11.48 4.55 -3.69
N VAL A 225 10.35 4.05 -3.18
CA VAL A 225 9.48 3.08 -3.87
C VAL A 225 8.04 3.56 -3.85
N ALA A 226 7.39 3.57 -5.01
CA ALA A 226 5.98 3.85 -5.19
C ALA A 226 5.24 2.59 -5.65
N ILE A 227 4.16 2.22 -4.97
CA ILE A 227 3.31 1.08 -5.31
C ILE A 227 1.89 1.59 -5.54
N MET A 228 1.39 1.39 -6.76
CA MET A 228 0.02 1.77 -7.13
C MET A 228 -0.81 0.52 -7.46
N GLU A 229 -1.93 0.36 -6.77
CA GLU A 229 -2.96 -0.61 -7.11
C GLU A 229 -4.01 0.04 -8.02
N GLN A 230 -4.37 -0.67 -9.10
CA GLN A 230 -5.52 -0.34 -9.93
C GLN A 230 -6.12 -1.58 -10.61
N VAL A 231 -7.40 -1.43 -10.99
CA VAL A 231 -8.13 -2.44 -11.75
C VAL A 231 -7.62 -2.56 -13.19
N MET A 232 -7.79 -3.74 -13.78
CA MET A 232 -7.33 -4.05 -15.14
C MET A 232 -7.89 -3.12 -16.23
N GLY A 233 -9.05 -2.50 -15.99
CA GLY A 233 -9.63 -1.49 -16.88
C GLY A 233 -8.85 -0.16 -16.95
N PHE A 234 -7.88 0.05 -16.05
CA PHE A 234 -6.94 1.18 -16.08
C PHE A 234 -5.95 1.11 -17.25
N LEU A 235 -5.67 -0.09 -17.75
CA LEU A 235 -4.84 -0.32 -18.94
C LEU A 235 -5.65 -0.32 -20.26
N MET A 236 -6.97 -0.14 -20.17
CA MET A 236 -7.86 -0.16 -21.33
C MET A 236 -8.11 1.25 -21.88
N PRO A 237 -8.46 1.38 -23.17
CA PRO A 237 -8.81 2.67 -23.76
C PRO A 237 -9.89 3.42 -22.97
N LEU A 238 -9.79 4.75 -22.95
CA LEU A 238 -10.76 5.61 -22.27
C LEU A 238 -12.17 5.52 -22.89
N GLN A 239 -12.25 5.26 -24.19
CA GLN A 239 -13.51 5.11 -24.93
C GLN A 239 -13.35 4.21 -26.15
N THR A 240 -14.48 3.79 -26.72
CA THR A 240 -14.52 2.99 -27.95
C THR A 240 -13.83 3.73 -29.10
N GLY A 241 -12.91 3.07 -29.80
CA GLY A 241 -12.19 3.64 -30.93
C GLY A 241 -10.96 4.49 -30.58
N SER A 242 -10.69 4.76 -29.30
CA SER A 242 -9.46 5.42 -28.86
C SER A 242 -8.34 4.40 -28.57
N LYS A 243 -7.09 4.86 -28.62
CA LYS A 243 -5.91 4.15 -28.10
C LYS A 243 -5.40 4.74 -26.78
N GLU A 244 -5.90 5.91 -26.38
CA GLU A 244 -5.51 6.59 -25.14
C GLU A 244 -5.97 5.77 -23.94
N THR A 245 -5.05 5.44 -23.05
CA THR A 245 -5.33 4.75 -21.79
C THR A 245 -4.97 5.66 -20.61
N PRO A 246 -5.61 5.50 -19.43
CA PRO A 246 -5.21 6.22 -18.21
C PRO A 246 -3.70 6.13 -17.91
N CYS A 247 -3.10 4.96 -18.16
CA CYS A 247 -1.69 4.70 -17.88
C CYS A 247 -0.71 5.48 -18.79
N GLN A 248 -1.15 5.94 -19.97
CA GLN A 248 -0.26 6.47 -21.02
C GLN A 248 -0.05 7.99 -20.99
N ARG A 249 -0.15 8.66 -19.84
CA ARG A 249 0.07 10.12 -19.80
C ARG A 249 1.56 10.43 -20.00
N LEU A 250 1.89 11.00 -21.17
CA LEU A 250 3.23 11.40 -21.61
C LEU A 250 3.60 12.83 -21.18
N ASP A 251 2.70 13.56 -20.52
CA ASP A 251 2.75 15.03 -20.45
C ASP A 251 3.09 15.62 -19.05
N TYR A 252 3.87 14.93 -18.21
CA TYR A 252 4.36 15.47 -16.93
C TYR A 252 5.88 15.47 -16.82
#